data_AF-A0A6V7Y8I8-F1
#
_entry.id   AF-A0A6V7Y8I8-F1
#
_cell.length_a   1.000
_cell.length_b   1.000
_cell.length_c   1.000
_cell.angle_alpha   90.00
_cell.angle_beta   90.00
_cell.angle_gamma   90.00
#
_symmetry.space_group_name_H-M   'P 1'
#
loop_
_entity.id
_entity.type
_entity.pdbx_description
1 polymer ?
#
loop_
_entity_poly.entity_id
_entity_poly.type
_entity_poly.pdbx_seq_one_letter_code
_entity_poly.pdbx_strand_id
1 'polypeptide(L)'
;MVKIRPFKGKLNIPDSSSSPNAATSSKDAKKEASHAEVNIVDHKLSPEELTQKYGTDLENGLSTARAEELIKQYGPNALDPPKTIPEWLKILKTQLSGFAKLLWVGAFLCAVAFVVGYITDPVPSYDYVYLAGVLVFVVVVTGLFQYFQERKSSKILESFNTMVPTFANTYRDGKKVELPTENLVLGDIVEVRGGDRIPADLRILSSSGFKVDNSSLTGECEPLSRTAECTKDDPMETKNLAFYSTFAVEGSAKGIVIGTGSKTAVGKIAHLAAHLEQGKTPIAIGK
;
A
#
# COMPACT_ATOMS: atom_id res chain seq x y z
N MET A 1 -54.00 -34.86 -35.79
CA MET A 1 -53.19 -35.57 -36.81
C MET A 1 -52.70 -34.52 -37.78
N VAL A 2 -51.43 -34.57 -38.20
CA VAL A 2 -50.77 -33.76 -39.26
C VAL A 2 -49.79 -32.64 -38.81
N LYS A 3 -48.52 -32.94 -39.11
CA LYS A 3 -47.35 -32.11 -39.52
C LYS A 3 -46.71 -31.11 -38.56
N ILE A 4 -45.62 -31.61 -37.95
CA ILE A 4 -44.42 -30.85 -37.57
C ILE A 4 -43.65 -30.45 -38.86
N ARG A 5 -43.21 -29.18 -38.95
CA ARG A 5 -42.20 -28.68 -39.93
C ARG A 5 -40.94 -28.24 -39.18
N PRO A 6 -39.76 -28.23 -39.84
CA PRO A 6 -38.48 -28.51 -39.20
C PRO A 6 -37.73 -27.24 -38.78
N PHE A 7 -36.99 -27.31 -37.68
CA PHE A 7 -35.97 -26.31 -37.32
C PHE A 7 -34.58 -26.90 -37.61
N LYS A 8 -33.89 -26.33 -38.60
CA LYS A 8 -32.47 -26.56 -38.88
C LYS A 8 -31.66 -25.79 -37.85
N GLY A 9 -30.83 -26.47 -37.07
CA GLY A 9 -29.80 -25.85 -36.23
C GLY A 9 -28.66 -26.83 -36.04
N LYS A 10 -27.55 -26.59 -36.75
CA LYS A 10 -26.31 -27.39 -36.64
C LYS A 10 -25.76 -27.27 -35.22
N LEU A 11 -25.47 -28.42 -34.62
CA LEU A 11 -24.68 -28.56 -33.40
C LEU A 11 -23.24 -28.12 -33.72
N ASN A 12 -22.76 -27.06 -33.08
CA ASN A 12 -21.35 -26.67 -33.16
C ASN A 12 -20.77 -26.71 -31.75
N ILE A 13 -19.98 -27.74 -31.50
CA ILE A 13 -19.18 -27.95 -30.29
C ILE A 13 -17.93 -27.08 -30.46
N PRO A 14 -17.57 -26.17 -29.54
CA PRO A 14 -16.29 -25.49 -29.63
C PRO A 14 -15.16 -26.43 -29.17
N ASP A 15 -14.24 -26.66 -30.09
CA ASP A 15 -13.00 -27.42 -29.92
C ASP A 15 -12.10 -26.84 -28.82
N SER A 16 -11.58 -27.76 -28.01
CA SER A 16 -10.50 -27.53 -27.07
C SER A 16 -9.16 -27.42 -27.81
N SER A 17 -8.73 -26.21 -28.16
CA SER A 17 -7.31 -25.94 -28.45
C SER A 17 -6.98 -24.44 -28.44
N SER A 18 -6.58 -23.90 -27.30
CA SER A 18 -5.63 -22.78 -27.26
C SER A 18 -4.99 -22.68 -25.87
N SER A 19 -3.72 -23.07 -25.81
CA SER A 19 -2.81 -22.84 -24.69
C SER A 19 -2.74 -21.35 -24.33
N PRO A 20 -2.67 -20.95 -23.05
CA PRO A 20 -2.54 -19.55 -22.70
C PRO A 20 -1.12 -19.09 -23.03
N ASN A 21 -1.01 -18.19 -24.00
CA ASN A 21 0.24 -17.50 -24.34
C ASN A 21 0.65 -16.61 -23.16
N ALA A 22 1.73 -17.01 -22.48
CA ALA A 22 2.39 -16.25 -21.43
C ALA A 22 3.18 -15.07 -22.03
N ALA A 23 2.49 -13.97 -22.34
CA ALA A 23 3.12 -12.68 -22.66
C ALA A 23 2.10 -11.52 -22.62
N THR A 24 1.25 -11.45 -21.60
CA THR A 24 0.46 -10.23 -21.37
C THR A 24 1.34 -9.17 -20.74
N SER A 25 1.44 -8.03 -21.41
CA SER A 25 2.46 -7.03 -21.17
C SER A 25 2.29 -6.36 -19.81
N SER A 26 3.41 -6.05 -19.16
CA SER A 26 3.48 -5.26 -17.91
C SER A 26 2.86 -3.86 -18.01
N LYS A 27 2.50 -3.41 -19.22
CA LYS A 27 1.74 -2.17 -19.45
C LYS A 27 0.25 -2.34 -19.19
N ASP A 28 -0.31 -3.51 -19.47
CA ASP A 28 -1.74 -3.78 -19.28
C ASP A 28 -2.05 -3.94 -17.79
N ALA A 29 -1.19 -4.61 -17.02
CA ALA A 29 -1.29 -4.68 -15.56
C ALA A 29 -1.16 -3.31 -14.87
N LYS A 30 -0.36 -2.39 -15.44
CA LYS A 30 -0.21 -1.02 -14.92
C LYS A 30 -1.43 -0.14 -15.22
N LYS A 31 -2.15 -0.46 -16.30
CA LYS A 31 -3.38 0.23 -16.73
C LYS A 31 -4.64 -0.34 -16.06
N GLU A 32 -4.65 -1.63 -15.73
CA GLU A 32 -5.66 -2.25 -14.86
C GLU A 32 -5.51 -1.81 -13.40
N ALA A 33 -4.27 -1.61 -12.92
CA ALA A 33 -4.03 -1.05 -11.59
C ALA A 33 -4.41 0.45 -11.48
N SER A 34 -4.36 1.22 -12.58
CA SER A 34 -4.80 2.62 -12.59
C SER A 34 -6.32 2.78 -12.53
N HIS A 35 -7.07 1.71 -12.82
CA HIS A 35 -8.53 1.63 -12.65
C HIS A 35 -8.91 0.63 -11.55
N ALA A 36 -8.03 0.38 -10.57
CA ALA A 36 -8.41 -0.36 -9.39
C ALA A 36 -9.60 0.35 -8.74
N GLU A 37 -10.80 -0.23 -8.87
CA GLU A 37 -12.10 0.39 -8.61
C GLU A 37 -12.11 1.24 -7.32
N VAL A 38 -11.75 2.52 -7.44
CA VAL A 38 -11.97 3.52 -6.41
C VAL A 38 -13.45 3.85 -6.53
N ASN A 39 -14.31 2.92 -6.09
CA ASN A 39 -15.76 3.09 -6.12
C ASN A 39 -16.17 4.01 -4.96
N ILE A 40 -15.76 5.26 -5.05
CA ILE A 40 -16.26 6.35 -4.23
C ILE A 40 -17.58 6.76 -4.88
N VAL A 41 -18.70 6.58 -4.20
CA VAL A 41 -20.02 7.02 -4.68
C VAL A 41 -20.46 8.34 -4.03
N ASP A 42 -19.72 8.76 -2.99
CA ASP A 42 -20.07 9.88 -2.11
C ASP A 42 -19.98 11.24 -2.82
N HIS A 43 -19.29 11.31 -3.96
CA HIS A 43 -19.29 12.51 -4.80
C HIS A 43 -20.62 12.78 -5.48
N LYS A 44 -21.43 11.74 -5.72
CA LYS A 44 -22.75 11.88 -6.37
C LYS A 44 -23.86 12.28 -5.41
N LEU A 45 -23.65 12.09 -4.11
CA LEU A 45 -24.61 12.42 -3.07
C LEU A 45 -24.65 13.94 -2.84
N SER A 46 -25.86 14.42 -2.53
CA SER A 46 -26.10 15.77 -2.05
C SER A 46 -25.49 15.97 -0.65
N PRO A 47 -25.20 17.22 -0.24
CA PRO A 47 -24.73 17.52 1.12
C PRO A 47 -25.64 16.96 2.22
N GLU A 48 -26.96 16.97 2.00
CA GLU A 48 -27.97 16.47 2.94
C GLU A 48 -27.96 14.93 3.05
N GLU A 49 -27.75 14.22 1.95
CA GLU A 49 -27.59 12.76 1.98
C GLU A 49 -26.27 12.35 2.65
N LEU A 50 -25.21 13.15 2.49
CA LEU A 50 -23.93 12.93 3.15
C LEU A 50 -24.05 13.13 4.67
N THR A 51 -24.73 14.18 5.12
CA THR A 51 -24.95 14.39 6.56
C THR A 51 -25.77 13.27 7.17
N GLN A 52 -26.79 12.78 6.47
CA GLN A 52 -27.55 11.61 6.92
C GLN A 52 -26.70 10.34 6.95
N LYS A 53 -25.86 10.10 5.94
CA LYS A 53 -25.01 8.91 5.85
C LYS A 53 -23.96 8.85 6.96
N TYR A 54 -23.31 9.97 7.25
CA TYR A 54 -22.23 10.03 8.25
C TYR A 54 -22.69 10.49 9.64
N GLY A 55 -23.93 10.94 9.78
CA GLY A 55 -24.47 11.47 11.04
C GLY A 55 -23.76 12.74 11.50
N THR A 56 -23.35 13.60 10.56
CA THR A 56 -22.68 14.89 10.85
C THR A 56 -23.60 16.06 10.55
N ASP A 57 -23.42 17.17 11.25
CA ASP A 57 -24.08 18.44 10.96
C ASP A 57 -23.18 19.33 10.08
N LEU A 58 -23.73 20.04 9.08
CA LEU A 58 -22.94 20.86 8.15
C LEU A 58 -22.29 22.10 8.80
N GLU A 59 -22.92 22.65 9.84
CA GLU A 59 -22.43 23.85 10.52
C GLU A 59 -21.62 23.47 11.76
N ASN A 60 -22.13 22.52 12.54
CA ASN A 60 -21.57 22.17 13.83
C ASN A 60 -20.53 21.05 13.78
N GLY A 61 -20.50 20.27 12.69
CA GLY A 61 -19.66 19.09 12.56
C GLY A 61 -20.11 17.93 13.46
N LEU A 62 -19.19 17.04 13.80
CA LEU A 62 -19.42 15.91 14.70
C LEU A 62 -19.30 16.33 16.17
N SER A 63 -19.95 15.60 17.07
CA SER A 63 -19.66 15.76 18.50
C SER A 63 -18.35 15.07 18.86
N THR A 64 -17.61 15.62 19.84
CA THR A 64 -16.34 15.02 20.28
C THR A 64 -16.54 13.59 20.76
N ALA A 65 -17.62 13.32 21.49
CA ALA A 65 -17.96 11.96 21.95
C ALA A 65 -18.17 10.99 20.78
N ARG A 66 -18.88 11.42 19.72
CA ARG A 66 -19.11 10.56 18.55
C ARG A 66 -17.83 10.30 17.79
N ALA A 67 -16.96 11.30 17.66
CA ALA A 67 -15.66 11.13 17.03
C ALA A 67 -14.79 10.11 17.78
N GLU A 68 -14.76 10.15 19.12
CA GLU A 68 -14.02 9.18 19.93
C GLU A 68 -14.55 7.74 19.77
N GLU A 69 -15.86 7.55 19.66
CA GLU A 69 -16.47 6.25 19.35
C GLU A 69 -16.02 5.74 17.98
N LEU A 70 -16.04 6.60 16.96
CA LEU A 70 -15.63 6.25 15.60
C LEU A 70 -14.14 5.89 15.52
N ILE A 71 -13.26 6.60 16.23
CA ILE A 71 -11.83 6.26 16.30
C ILE A 71 -11.65 4.87 16.91
N LYS A 72 -12.37 4.54 18.00
CA LYS A 72 -12.28 3.22 18.64
C LYS A 72 -12.80 2.10 17.73
N GLN A 73 -13.81 2.39 16.90
CA GLN A 73 -14.42 1.42 16.00
C GLN A 73 -13.62 1.18 14.72
N TYR A 74 -13.12 2.24 14.09
CA TYR A 74 -12.49 2.18 12.76
C TYR A 74 -10.96 2.30 12.79
N GLY A 75 -10.38 2.66 13.93
CA GLY A 75 -8.96 2.94 14.07
C GLY A 75 -8.58 4.37 13.67
N PRO A 76 -7.30 4.72 13.85
CA PRO A 76 -6.79 6.04 13.48
C PRO A 76 -6.73 6.22 11.95
N ASN A 77 -6.72 7.48 11.52
CA ASN A 77 -6.43 7.86 10.13
C ASN A 77 -4.93 7.74 9.85
N ALA A 78 -4.47 6.50 9.75
CA ALA A 78 -3.10 6.14 9.39
C ALA A 78 -3.13 4.98 8.39
N LEU A 79 -2.09 4.90 7.56
CA LEU A 79 -1.88 3.73 6.71
C LEU A 79 -1.36 2.58 7.58
N ASP A 80 -1.84 1.37 7.31
CA ASP A 80 -1.36 0.18 8.02
C ASP A 80 0.15 0.03 7.81
N PRO A 81 0.95 -0.10 8.89
CA PRO A 81 2.37 -0.31 8.75
C PRO A 81 2.62 -1.64 8.00
N PRO A 82 3.60 -1.68 7.09
CA PRO A 82 3.91 -2.92 6.37
C PRO A 82 4.26 -4.02 7.38
N LYS A 83 3.74 -5.24 7.15
CA LYS A 83 4.04 -6.39 8.02
C LYS A 83 5.55 -6.57 8.12
N THR A 84 6.10 -6.34 9.31
CA THR A 84 7.54 -6.49 9.52
C THR A 84 7.88 -7.97 9.67
N ILE A 85 8.84 -8.42 8.87
CA ILE A 85 9.44 -9.74 9.06
C ILE A 85 10.24 -9.71 10.37
N PRO A 86 10.11 -10.71 11.25
CA PRO A 86 10.89 -10.73 12.48
C PRO A 86 12.39 -10.74 12.18
N GLU A 87 13.16 -10.02 12.99
CA GLU A 87 14.57 -9.71 12.70
C GLU A 87 15.47 -10.94 12.63
N TRP A 88 15.20 -11.96 13.45
CA TRP A 88 15.92 -13.23 13.37
C TRP A 88 15.69 -13.96 12.03
N LEU A 89 14.50 -13.83 11.45
CA LEU A 89 14.18 -14.44 10.16
C LEU A 89 14.82 -13.68 9.00
N LYS A 90 14.97 -12.35 9.12
CA LYS A 90 15.78 -11.55 8.18
C LYS A 90 17.24 -12.02 8.21
N ILE A 91 17.85 -12.13 9.40
CA ILE A 91 19.22 -12.64 9.55
C ILE A 91 19.36 -14.03 8.95
N LEU A 92 18.44 -14.95 9.25
CA LEU A 92 18.47 -16.31 8.70
C LEU A 92 18.38 -16.31 7.16
N LYS A 93 17.49 -15.49 6.60
CA LYS A 93 17.36 -15.34 5.15
C LYS A 93 18.64 -14.82 4.51
N THR A 94 19.33 -13.86 5.15
CA THR A 94 20.63 -13.36 4.69
C THR A 94 21.71 -14.44 4.77
N GLN A 95 21.75 -15.22 5.85
CA GLN A 95 22.71 -16.32 6.06
C GLN A 95 22.52 -17.49 5.07
N LEU A 96 21.32 -17.66 4.51
CA LEU A 96 21.01 -18.68 3.50
C LEU A 96 20.79 -18.08 2.10
N SER A 97 21.36 -16.90 1.82
CA SER A 97 21.26 -16.27 0.49
C SER A 97 22.52 -16.50 -0.36
N GLY A 98 22.33 -16.63 -1.68
CA GLY A 98 23.42 -16.65 -2.67
C GLY A 98 24.60 -17.58 -2.34
N PHE A 99 25.80 -16.99 -2.28
CA PHE A 99 27.08 -17.67 -2.03
C PHE A 99 27.17 -18.28 -0.62
N ALA A 100 26.48 -17.73 0.39
CA ALA A 100 26.49 -18.26 1.75
C ALA A 100 25.94 -19.70 1.82
N LYS A 101 24.96 -20.05 0.97
CA LYS A 101 24.47 -21.44 0.85
C LYS A 101 25.55 -22.40 0.39
N LEU A 102 26.39 -22.00 -0.56
CA LEU A 102 27.47 -22.84 -1.08
C LEU A 102 28.50 -23.12 0.01
N LEU A 103 28.82 -22.10 0.81
CA LEU A 103 29.74 -22.24 1.94
C LEU A 103 29.16 -23.08 3.09
N TRP A 104 27.86 -22.97 3.39
CA TRP A 104 27.17 -23.86 4.35
C TRP A 104 27.21 -25.32 3.89
N VAL A 105 26.95 -25.56 2.59
CA VAL A 105 27.08 -26.90 2.00
C VAL A 105 28.53 -27.39 2.07
N GLY A 106 29.51 -26.54 1.77
CA GLY A 106 30.94 -26.88 1.89
C GLY A 106 31.34 -27.24 3.32
N ALA A 107 30.90 -26.46 4.31
CA ALA A 107 31.12 -26.75 5.72
C ALA A 107 30.47 -28.07 6.15
N PHE A 108 29.25 -28.34 5.68
CA PHE A 108 28.56 -29.61 5.91
C PHE A 108 29.30 -30.80 5.29
N LEU A 109 29.77 -30.68 4.05
CA LEU A 109 30.58 -31.74 3.40
C LEU A 109 31.89 -31.99 4.15
N CYS A 110 32.57 -30.94 4.64
CA CYS A 110 33.78 -31.08 5.44
C CYS A 110 33.50 -31.80 6.77
N ALA A 111 32.36 -31.49 7.42
CA ALA A 111 31.94 -32.19 8.63
C ALA A 111 31.64 -33.68 8.37
N VAL A 112 30.96 -34.00 7.25
CA VAL A 112 30.71 -35.39 6.85
C VAL A 112 32.03 -36.12 6.54
N ALA A 113 32.96 -35.49 5.82
CA ALA A 113 34.27 -36.06 5.53
C ALA A 113 35.07 -36.36 6.80
N PHE A 114 35.00 -35.48 7.79
CA PHE A 114 35.59 -35.72 9.11
C PHE A 114 34.95 -36.93 9.81
N VAL A 115 33.62 -37.03 9.83
CA VAL A 115 32.92 -38.16 10.46
C VAL A 115 33.27 -39.47 9.78
N VAL A 116 33.33 -39.50 8.45
CA VAL A 116 33.75 -40.70 7.69
C VAL A 116 35.19 -41.07 8.05
N GLY A 117 36.14 -40.13 7.97
CA GLY A 117 37.54 -40.37 8.31
C GLY A 117 37.72 -40.82 9.77
N TYR A 118 36.94 -40.30 10.70
CA TYR A 118 36.94 -40.72 12.09
C TYR A 118 36.50 -42.18 12.28
N ILE A 119 35.63 -42.69 11.41
CA ILE A 119 35.13 -44.07 11.46
C ILE A 119 36.07 -45.02 10.71
N THR A 120 36.67 -44.60 9.59
CA THR A 120 37.50 -45.47 8.73
C THR A 120 38.97 -45.50 9.11
N ASP A 121 39.53 -44.40 9.62
CA ASP A 121 40.97 -44.27 9.82
C ASP A 121 41.38 -44.38 11.30
N PRO A 122 42.43 -45.15 11.63
CA PRO A 122 42.92 -45.31 12.99
C PRO A 122 43.59 -44.04 13.56
N VAL A 123 43.98 -43.09 12.70
CA VAL A 123 44.50 -41.77 13.08
C VAL A 123 43.80 -40.70 12.24
N PRO A 124 42.68 -40.15 12.72
CA PRO A 124 41.91 -39.17 11.97
C PRO A 124 42.65 -37.83 11.86
N SER A 125 42.66 -37.23 10.67
CA SER A 125 43.14 -35.85 10.49
C SER A 125 42.07 -34.84 10.92
N TYR A 126 42.51 -33.79 11.62
CA TYR A 126 41.65 -32.68 12.06
C TYR A 126 41.50 -31.58 10.99
N ASP A 127 42.15 -31.70 9.84
CA ASP A 127 42.14 -30.69 8.76
C ASP A 127 40.72 -30.35 8.30
N TYR A 128 39.85 -31.35 8.18
CA TYR A 128 38.45 -31.17 7.79
C TYR A 128 37.63 -30.41 8.85
N VAL A 129 37.94 -30.56 10.13
CA VAL A 129 37.28 -29.82 11.23
C VAL A 129 37.72 -28.37 11.22
N TYR A 130 39.02 -28.11 11.04
CA TYR A 130 39.54 -26.74 10.92
C TYR A 130 38.93 -26.04 9.71
N LEU A 131 38.89 -26.71 8.55
CA LEU A 131 38.29 -26.15 7.34
C LEU A 131 36.79 -25.87 7.52
N ALA A 132 36.04 -26.79 8.11
CA ALA A 132 34.62 -26.57 8.44
C ALA A 132 34.43 -25.37 9.38
N GLY A 133 35.24 -25.27 10.43
CA GLY A 133 35.20 -24.15 11.38
C GLY A 133 35.50 -22.81 10.73
N VAL A 134 36.51 -22.73 9.86
CA VAL A 134 36.85 -21.53 9.09
C VAL A 134 35.71 -21.14 8.15
N LEU A 135 35.12 -22.11 7.44
CA LEU A 135 33.99 -21.84 6.54
C LEU A 135 32.77 -21.30 7.29
N VAL A 136 32.41 -21.91 8.42
CA VAL A 136 31.31 -21.41 9.28
C VAL A 136 31.60 -19.99 9.76
N PHE A 137 32.82 -19.72 10.23
CA PHE A 137 33.21 -18.39 10.68
C PHE A 137 33.09 -17.34 9.56
N VAL A 138 33.60 -17.64 8.37
CA VAL A 138 33.53 -16.75 7.20
C VAL A 138 32.06 -16.46 6.83
N VAL A 139 31.21 -17.48 6.80
CA VAL A 139 29.78 -17.31 6.46
C VAL A 139 29.06 -16.45 7.48
N VAL A 140 29.26 -16.73 8.76
CA VAL A 140 28.61 -15.98 9.84
C VAL A 140 29.01 -14.50 9.79
N VAL A 141 30.31 -14.21 9.69
CA VAL A 141 30.84 -12.85 9.61
C VAL A 141 30.33 -12.12 8.38
N THR A 142 30.42 -12.73 7.19
CA THR A 142 29.95 -12.11 5.94
C THR A 142 28.43 -11.86 5.95
N GLY A 143 27.64 -12.81 6.46
CA GLY A 143 26.19 -12.64 6.60
C GLY A 143 25.80 -11.57 7.61
N LEU A 144 26.54 -11.41 8.71
CA LEU A 144 26.34 -10.30 9.66
C LEU A 144 26.63 -8.94 9.02
N PHE A 145 27.75 -8.82 8.29
CA PHE A 145 28.08 -7.60 7.55
C PHE A 145 26.99 -7.23 6.54
N GLN A 146 26.49 -8.22 5.80
CA GLN A 146 25.42 -8.03 4.82
C GLN A 146 24.11 -7.57 5.50
N TYR A 147 23.74 -8.20 6.62
CA TYR A 147 22.58 -7.77 7.42
C TYR A 147 22.72 -6.34 7.96
N PHE A 148 23.91 -5.95 8.43
CA PHE A 148 24.16 -4.59 8.90
C PHE A 148 24.11 -3.55 7.78
N GLN A 149 24.57 -3.87 6.56
CA GLN A 149 24.40 -2.99 5.40
C GLN A 149 22.93 -2.82 5.05
N GLU A 150 22.16 -3.92 5.03
CA GLU A 150 20.74 -3.90 4.70
C GLU A 150 19.94 -3.07 5.73
N ARG A 151 20.22 -3.26 7.04
CA ARG A 151 19.64 -2.47 8.14
C ARG A 151 19.93 -0.97 8.03
N LYS A 152 21.16 -0.58 7.64
CA LYS A 152 21.53 0.84 7.47
C LYS A 152 20.71 1.50 6.36
N SER A 153 20.51 0.80 5.25
CA SER A 153 19.70 1.31 4.13
C SER A 153 18.22 1.48 4.52
N SER A 154 17.64 0.53 5.25
CA SER A 154 16.23 0.60 5.66
C SER A 154 15.94 1.71 6.68
N LYS A 155 16.84 1.94 7.65
CA LYS A 155 16.64 2.95 8.71
C LYS A 155 16.56 4.38 8.17
N ILE A 156 17.31 4.69 7.12
CA ILE A 156 17.28 6.02 6.50
C ILE A 156 15.87 6.31 5.99
N LEU A 157 15.24 5.35 5.31
CA LEU A 157 13.90 5.48 4.74
C LEU A 157 12.81 5.65 5.82
N GLU A 158 12.92 4.89 6.92
CA GLU A 158 11.94 4.90 8.03
C GLU A 158 11.99 6.22 8.82
N SER A 159 13.19 6.80 9.00
CA SER A 159 13.37 8.06 9.72
C SER A 159 12.71 9.26 9.04
N PHE A 160 12.56 9.27 7.70
CA PHE A 160 11.88 10.35 6.98
C PHE A 160 10.35 10.32 7.15
N ASN A 161 9.74 9.15 7.36
CA ASN A 161 8.27 9.02 7.48
C ASN A 161 7.72 9.42 8.85
N THR A 162 8.56 9.52 9.88
CA THR A 162 8.10 9.69 11.28
C THR A 162 8.25 11.12 11.82
N MET A 163 8.81 12.06 11.03
CA MET A 163 9.39 13.29 11.58
C MET A 163 8.54 14.57 11.51
N VAL A 164 7.29 14.56 11.03
CA VAL A 164 6.40 15.72 11.17
C VAL A 164 4.96 15.27 11.46
N PRO A 165 4.47 15.38 12.72
CA PRO A 165 3.05 15.22 12.99
C PRO A 165 2.29 16.28 12.20
N THR A 166 1.29 15.85 11.42
CA THR A 166 0.44 16.75 10.65
C THR A 166 -0.84 17.02 11.44
N PHE A 167 -1.29 18.27 11.41
CA PHE A 167 -2.51 18.71 12.07
C PHE A 167 -3.56 19.09 11.04
N ALA A 168 -4.83 18.93 11.39
CA ALA A 168 -5.97 19.32 10.58
C ALA A 168 -6.91 20.22 11.38
N ASN A 169 -7.46 21.22 10.70
CA ASN A 169 -8.49 22.09 11.22
C ASN A 169 -9.86 21.45 11.01
N THR A 170 -10.56 21.12 12.09
CA THR A 170 -11.87 20.46 12.05
C THR A 170 -12.94 21.30 12.73
N TYR A 171 -14.21 20.98 12.48
CA TYR A 171 -15.34 21.49 13.24
C TYR A 171 -15.91 20.35 14.08
N ARG A 172 -15.87 20.50 15.41
CA ARG A 172 -16.50 19.59 16.36
C ARG A 172 -17.24 20.38 17.44
N ASP A 173 -18.43 19.92 17.82
CA ASP A 173 -19.31 20.61 18.78
C ASP A 173 -19.54 22.11 18.46
N GLY A 174 -19.65 22.45 17.17
CA GLY A 174 -19.85 23.84 16.72
C GLY A 174 -18.59 24.72 16.77
N LYS A 175 -17.43 24.16 17.15
CA LYS A 175 -16.19 24.92 17.32
C LYS A 175 -15.12 24.42 16.37
N LYS A 176 -14.30 25.36 15.90
CA LYS A 176 -13.09 25.02 15.15
C LYS A 176 -12.03 24.47 16.11
N VAL A 177 -11.57 23.25 15.86
CA VAL A 177 -10.59 22.52 16.68
C VAL A 177 -9.47 22.01 15.77
N GLU A 178 -8.24 22.34 16.14
CA GLU A 178 -7.04 21.77 15.52
C GLU A 178 -6.69 20.45 16.21
N LEU A 179 -6.56 19.38 15.44
CA LEU A 179 -6.25 18.05 15.96
C LEU A 179 -5.27 17.30 15.06
N PRO A 180 -4.52 16.32 15.60
CA PRO A 180 -3.65 15.46 14.80
C PRO A 180 -4.45 14.76 13.71
N THR A 181 -3.91 14.70 12.49
CA THR A 181 -4.57 14.05 11.34
C THR A 181 -4.96 12.60 11.61
N GLU A 182 -4.20 11.89 12.45
CA GLU A 182 -4.48 10.52 12.91
C GLU A 182 -5.82 10.39 13.66
N ASN A 183 -6.31 11.47 14.26
CA ASN A 183 -7.58 11.52 15.01
C ASN A 183 -8.77 11.95 14.15
N LEU A 184 -8.59 12.09 12.83
CA LEU A 184 -9.70 12.33 11.90
C LEU A 184 -10.53 11.07 11.70
N VAL A 185 -11.85 11.24 11.65
CA VAL A 185 -12.81 10.17 11.40
C VAL A 185 -13.72 10.48 10.23
N LEU A 186 -14.38 9.44 9.71
CA LEU A 186 -15.44 9.57 8.72
C LEU A 186 -16.54 10.51 9.25
N GLY A 187 -16.94 11.47 8.43
CA GLY A 187 -17.93 12.48 8.78
C GLY A 187 -17.37 13.76 9.40
N ASP A 188 -16.10 13.83 9.79
CA ASP A 188 -15.53 15.11 10.27
C ASP A 188 -15.61 16.17 9.17
N ILE A 189 -15.91 17.41 9.57
CA ILE A 189 -15.82 18.56 8.66
C ILE A 189 -14.45 19.21 8.85
N VAL A 190 -13.69 19.24 7.77
CA VAL A 190 -12.32 19.74 7.72
C VAL A 190 -12.26 21.02 6.91
N GLU A 191 -11.50 22.01 7.38
CA GLU A 191 -11.10 23.18 6.62
C GLU A 191 -9.65 23.02 6.15
N VAL A 192 -9.44 23.20 4.85
CA VAL A 192 -8.12 23.16 4.20
C VAL A 192 -7.86 24.48 3.50
N ARG A 193 -6.61 24.95 3.56
CA ARG A 193 -6.16 26.19 2.94
C ARG A 193 -4.94 25.94 2.06
N GLY A 194 -4.67 26.86 1.13
CA GLY A 194 -3.45 26.85 0.33
C GLY A 194 -2.21 26.79 1.22
N GLY A 195 -1.33 25.82 0.94
CA GLY A 195 -0.17 25.47 1.78
C GLY A 195 -0.36 24.18 2.57
N ASP A 196 -1.60 23.72 2.77
CA ASP A 196 -1.88 22.51 3.55
C ASP A 196 -1.79 21.24 2.70
N ARG A 197 -1.37 20.14 3.32
CA ARG A 197 -1.57 18.80 2.75
C ARG A 197 -2.98 18.32 3.08
N ILE A 198 -3.66 17.71 2.11
CA ILE A 198 -5.00 17.18 2.33
C ILE A 198 -4.92 15.99 3.31
N PRO A 199 -5.61 16.05 4.47
CA PRO A 199 -5.34 15.15 5.58
C PRO A 199 -6.09 13.81 5.53
N ALA A 200 -7.12 13.70 4.69
CA ALA A 200 -7.94 12.52 4.46
C ALA A 200 -8.65 12.67 3.10
N ASP A 201 -9.38 11.67 2.62
CA ASP A 201 -10.22 11.88 1.43
C ASP A 201 -11.44 12.73 1.82
N LEU A 202 -11.63 13.86 1.13
CA LEU A 202 -12.65 14.85 1.42
C LEU A 202 -13.63 15.00 0.26
N ARG A 203 -14.91 15.11 0.60
CA ARG A 203 -15.96 15.59 -0.29
C ARG A 203 -16.18 17.07 -0.01
N ILE A 204 -15.87 17.92 -1.00
CA ILE A 204 -15.89 19.38 -0.86
C ILE A 204 -17.33 19.87 -0.68
N LEU A 205 -17.60 20.61 0.39
CA LEU A 205 -18.90 21.22 0.68
C LEU A 205 -18.93 22.68 0.20
N SER A 206 -17.81 23.39 0.33
CA SER A 206 -17.65 24.76 -0.16
C SER A 206 -16.18 25.04 -0.48
N SER A 207 -15.94 25.95 -1.41
CA SER A 207 -14.60 26.26 -1.91
C SER A 207 -14.51 27.72 -2.36
N SER A 208 -13.40 28.38 -2.06
CA SER A 208 -13.08 29.74 -2.52
C SER A 208 -11.71 29.72 -3.21
N GLY A 209 -11.71 29.71 -4.54
CA GLY A 209 -10.47 29.66 -5.35
C GLY A 209 -9.60 28.42 -5.06
N PHE A 210 -10.19 27.33 -4.56
CA PHE A 210 -9.45 26.18 -4.07
C PHE A 210 -8.88 25.35 -5.22
N LYS A 211 -7.56 25.14 -5.21
CA LYS A 211 -6.86 24.28 -6.16
C LYS A 211 -5.97 23.29 -5.45
N VAL A 212 -5.89 22.08 -6.00
CA VAL A 212 -5.05 21.00 -5.47
C VAL A 212 -4.12 20.46 -6.54
N ASP A 213 -2.91 20.10 -6.12
CA ASP A 213 -1.94 19.37 -6.92
C ASP A 213 -2.08 17.87 -6.65
N ASN A 214 -2.49 17.13 -7.68
CA ASN A 214 -2.70 15.69 -7.64
C ASN A 214 -1.47 14.89 -8.15
N SER A 215 -0.31 15.53 -8.33
CA SER A 215 0.92 14.89 -8.82
C SER A 215 1.33 13.64 -8.04
N SER A 216 1.02 13.60 -6.74
CA SER A 216 1.27 12.44 -5.86
C SER A 216 0.41 11.22 -6.20
N LEU A 217 -0.76 11.42 -6.84
CA LEU A 217 -1.72 10.38 -7.18
C LEU A 217 -1.72 10.06 -8.68
N THR A 218 -1.70 11.07 -9.54
CA THR A 218 -1.81 10.91 -11.01
C THR A 218 -0.48 11.05 -11.74
N GLY A 219 0.51 11.69 -11.12
CA GLY A 219 1.78 12.05 -11.77
C GLY A 219 1.72 13.30 -12.64
N GLU A 220 0.57 13.99 -12.69
CA GLU A 220 0.39 15.25 -13.43
C GLU A 220 0.46 16.43 -12.46
N CYS A 221 1.31 17.42 -12.76
CA CYS A 221 1.57 18.56 -11.86
C CYS A 221 0.66 19.77 -12.11
N GLU A 222 -0.37 19.67 -12.96
CA GLU A 222 -1.26 20.79 -13.22
C GLU A 222 -2.24 20.99 -12.05
N PRO A 223 -2.31 22.19 -11.43
CA PRO A 223 -3.24 22.45 -10.35
C PRO A 223 -4.70 22.33 -10.79
N LEU A 224 -5.45 21.44 -10.14
CA LEU A 224 -6.85 21.18 -10.46
C LEU A 224 -7.77 21.98 -9.53
N SER A 225 -8.70 22.74 -10.12
CA SER A 225 -9.71 23.49 -9.36
C SER A 225 -10.76 22.56 -8.75
N ARG A 226 -11.14 22.83 -7.51
CA ARG A 226 -12.11 22.05 -6.74
C ARG A 226 -13.33 22.88 -6.37
N THR A 227 -14.50 22.26 -6.46
CA THR A 227 -15.82 22.90 -6.29
C THR A 227 -16.77 22.01 -5.50
N ALA A 228 -17.83 22.54 -4.93
CA ALA A 228 -18.83 21.74 -4.21
C ALA A 228 -19.67 20.82 -5.12
N GLU A 229 -19.80 21.16 -6.40
CA GLU A 229 -20.67 20.45 -7.34
C GLU A 229 -19.97 19.24 -7.97
N CYS A 230 -20.74 18.16 -8.16
CA CYS A 230 -20.30 16.98 -8.88
C CYS A 230 -20.25 17.30 -10.38
N THR A 231 -19.05 17.20 -10.99
CA THR A 231 -18.87 17.58 -12.40
C THR A 231 -18.77 16.38 -13.33
N LYS A 232 -18.37 15.22 -12.82
CA LYS A 232 -18.15 14.00 -13.61
C LYS A 232 -18.54 12.76 -12.80
N ASP A 233 -18.88 11.68 -13.51
CA ASP A 233 -19.21 10.41 -12.90
C ASP A 233 -18.00 9.70 -12.29
N ASP A 234 -16.83 9.87 -12.89
CA ASP A 234 -15.56 9.30 -12.38
C ASP A 234 -15.08 10.08 -11.14
N PRO A 235 -14.90 9.41 -9.98
CA PRO A 235 -14.33 10.01 -8.78
C PRO A 235 -12.97 10.67 -8.98
N MET A 236 -12.11 10.14 -9.85
CA MET A 236 -10.75 10.69 -10.03
C MET A 236 -10.76 12.02 -10.79
N GLU A 237 -11.77 12.23 -11.62
CA GLU A 237 -11.87 13.41 -12.49
C GLU A 237 -12.87 14.46 -12.00
N THR A 238 -13.75 14.14 -11.05
CA THR A 238 -14.73 15.09 -10.52
C THR A 238 -14.07 16.16 -9.65
N LYS A 239 -14.58 17.39 -9.70
CA LYS A 239 -14.00 18.54 -8.97
C LYS A 239 -14.38 18.59 -7.49
N ASN A 240 -15.34 17.80 -7.04
CA ASN A 240 -15.84 17.82 -5.67
C ASN A 240 -15.17 16.85 -4.71
N LEU A 241 -14.06 16.24 -5.11
CA LEU A 241 -13.23 15.42 -4.24
C LEU A 241 -11.83 16.00 -4.11
N ALA A 242 -11.27 15.92 -2.91
CA ALA A 242 -9.85 16.11 -2.63
C ALA A 242 -9.31 14.86 -1.94
N PHE A 243 -8.11 14.41 -2.32
CA PHE A 243 -7.59 13.11 -1.92
C PHE A 243 -6.46 13.23 -0.90
N TYR A 244 -6.36 12.26 0.01
CA TYR A 244 -5.25 12.17 0.95
C TYR A 244 -3.89 12.27 0.23
N SER A 245 -2.92 12.94 0.86
CA SER A 245 -1.55 13.13 0.35
C SER A 245 -1.42 14.04 -0.89
N THR A 246 -2.50 14.66 -1.38
CA THR A 246 -2.40 15.76 -2.35
C THR A 246 -2.15 17.10 -1.64
N PHE A 247 -1.74 18.12 -2.39
CA PHE A 247 -1.33 19.41 -1.82
C PHE A 247 -2.29 20.52 -2.22
N ALA A 248 -2.79 21.29 -1.26
CA ALA A 248 -3.57 22.49 -1.55
C ALA A 248 -2.65 23.61 -2.02
N VAL A 249 -2.77 24.00 -3.28
CA VAL A 249 -1.91 25.02 -3.89
C VAL A 249 -2.35 26.42 -3.48
N GLU A 250 -3.64 26.68 -3.54
CA GLU A 250 -4.22 27.99 -3.22
C GLU A 250 -5.70 27.88 -2.82
N GLY A 251 -6.23 28.99 -2.29
CA GLY A 251 -7.62 29.12 -1.88
C GLY A 251 -7.93 28.45 -0.53
N SER A 252 -9.21 28.24 -0.28
CA SER A 252 -9.69 27.51 0.90
C SER A 252 -10.92 26.68 0.57
N ALA A 253 -11.10 25.57 1.27
CA ALA A 253 -12.28 24.75 1.15
C ALA A 253 -12.69 24.14 2.49
N LYS A 254 -13.98 23.86 2.62
CA LYS A 254 -14.52 22.97 3.65
C LYS A 254 -14.97 21.69 3.00
N GLY A 255 -14.69 20.56 3.62
CA GLY A 255 -15.11 19.25 3.13
C GLY A 255 -15.42 18.28 4.25
N ILE A 256 -16.27 17.30 3.95
CA ILE A 256 -16.58 16.18 4.84
C ILE A 256 -15.62 15.03 4.55
N VAL A 257 -15.09 14.39 5.60
CA VAL A 257 -14.21 13.22 5.47
C VAL A 257 -15.04 12.01 5.02
N ILE A 258 -14.69 11.45 3.85
CA ILE A 258 -15.34 10.27 3.27
C ILE A 258 -14.47 9.01 3.29
N GLY A 259 -13.16 9.17 3.52
CA GLY A 259 -12.21 8.06 3.61
C GLY A 259 -11.02 8.40 4.50
N THR A 260 -10.62 7.46 5.35
CA THR A 260 -9.47 7.56 6.26
C THR A 260 -8.53 6.37 6.13
N GLY A 261 -7.24 6.57 6.41
CA GLY A 261 -6.20 5.54 6.43
C GLY A 261 -6.19 4.68 5.16
N SER A 262 -6.18 3.36 5.34
CA SER A 262 -6.19 2.36 4.27
C SER A 262 -7.43 2.41 3.36
N LYS A 263 -8.51 3.11 3.74
CA LYS A 263 -9.72 3.27 2.92
C LYS A 263 -9.67 4.47 1.97
N THR A 264 -8.67 5.35 2.09
CA THR A 264 -8.44 6.45 1.13
C THR A 264 -8.07 5.92 -0.25
N ALA A 265 -8.17 6.74 -1.30
CA ALA A 265 -7.73 6.39 -2.65
C ALA A 265 -6.26 5.96 -2.67
N VAL A 266 -5.38 6.74 -2.03
CA VAL A 266 -3.96 6.40 -1.87
C VAL A 266 -3.76 5.16 -1.01
N GLY A 267 -4.55 5.00 0.07
CA GLY A 267 -4.49 3.82 0.93
C GLY A 267 -4.84 2.52 0.20
N LYS A 268 -5.87 2.55 -0.65
CA LYS A 268 -6.26 1.42 -1.52
C LYS A 268 -5.14 1.08 -2.51
N ILE A 269 -4.55 2.09 -3.15
CA ILE A 269 -3.42 1.91 -4.07
C ILE A 269 -2.21 1.31 -3.34
N ALA A 270 -1.87 1.82 -2.15
CA ALA A 270 -0.78 1.31 -1.34
C ALA A 270 -1.02 -0.14 -0.89
N HIS A 271 -2.24 -0.46 -0.48
CA HIS A 271 -2.63 -1.82 -0.10
C HIS A 271 -2.49 -2.79 -1.29
N LEU A 272 -2.96 -2.41 -2.47
CA LEU A 272 -2.82 -3.23 -3.69
C LEU A 272 -1.35 -3.40 -4.08
N ALA A 273 -0.57 -2.32 -4.06
CA ALA A 273 0.85 -2.36 -4.36
C ALA A 273 1.64 -3.26 -3.41
N ALA A 274 1.25 -3.32 -2.13
CA ALA A 274 1.86 -4.20 -1.14
C ALA A 274 1.50 -5.68 -1.33
N HIS A 275 0.33 -5.98 -1.93
CA HIS A 275 -0.14 -7.35 -2.19
C HIS A 275 0.26 -7.89 -3.56
N LEU A 276 0.72 -7.03 -4.48
CA LEU A 276 1.41 -7.48 -5.68
C LEU A 276 2.71 -8.15 -5.25
N GLU A 277 2.75 -9.48 -5.30
CA GLU A 277 3.97 -10.23 -5.03
C GLU A 277 5.11 -9.62 -5.86
N GLN A 278 6.18 -9.19 -5.19
CA GLN A 278 7.39 -8.77 -5.87
C GLN A 278 7.95 -9.98 -6.63
N GLY A 279 7.58 -10.08 -7.90
CA GLY A 279 8.16 -11.03 -8.83
C GLY A 279 9.68 -10.89 -8.78
N LYS A 280 10.38 -12.03 -8.71
CA LYS A 280 11.85 -12.04 -8.72
C LYS A 280 12.33 -11.23 -9.92
N THR A 281 13.25 -10.28 -9.68
CA THR A 281 13.81 -9.47 -10.76
C THR A 281 14.49 -10.36 -11.81
N PRO A 282 14.51 -10.00 -13.10
CA PRO A 282 15.15 -10.82 -14.15
C PRO A 282 16.61 -11.18 -13.83
N ILE A 283 17.35 -10.25 -13.21
CA ILE A 283 18.72 -10.47 -12.71
C ILE A 283 18.76 -11.58 -11.63
N ALA A 284 17.74 -11.69 -10.80
CA ALA A 284 17.61 -12.74 -9.80
C ALA A 284 17.14 -14.09 -10.38
N ILE A 285 16.59 -14.10 -11.60
CA ILE A 285 16.12 -15.32 -12.28
C ILE A 285 17.20 -15.90 -13.22
N GLY A 286 18.22 -15.13 -13.61
CA GLY A 286 19.36 -15.65 -14.37
C GLY A 286 18.91 -16.34 -15.67
N LYS A 287 18.35 -15.57 -16.59
CA LYS A 287 18.35 -15.91 -18.02
C LYS A 287 19.34 -15.01 -18.74
#